data_AF-A0A9P8IHW9-F1
#
_entry.id   AF-A0A9P8IHW9-F1
#
_cell.length_a   1.000
_cell.length_b   1.000
_cell.length_c   1.000
_cell.angle_alpha   90.00
_cell.angle_beta   90.00
_cell.angle_gamma   90.00
#
_symmetry.space_group_name_H-M   'P 1'
#
loop_
_entity.id
_entity.type
_entity.pdbx_description
1 polymer ?
#
loop_
_entity_poly.entity_id
_entity_poly.type
_entity_poly.pdbx_seq_one_letter_code
_entity_poly.pdbx_strand_id
1 'polypeptide(L)'
;MLIETADGVIGGRNNPEQLIVASNDVAASTAQLVAASRVKAALMSKTQDRLETASRAVTNACRSLVRQVQDIIAARNRDENEVVDYSKLSGHEFKVREMEQQVEILQLENSLAQARQRLGEMRKVSYQE
;
A
#
# COMPACT_ATOMS: atom_id res chain seq x y z
N MET A 1 -7.74 -12.48 -6.21
CA MET A 1 -6.98 -11.28 -5.81
C MET A 1 -6.72 -11.27 -4.31
N LEU A 2 -7.54 -10.67 -3.44
CA LEU A 2 -7.17 -10.50 -2.01
C LEU A 2 -6.82 -11.81 -1.26
N ILE A 3 -7.63 -12.87 -1.41
CA ILE A 3 -7.38 -14.16 -0.73
C ILE A 3 -6.08 -14.80 -1.21
N GLU A 4 -5.86 -14.82 -2.52
CA GLU A 4 -4.65 -15.38 -3.13
C GLU A 4 -3.40 -14.59 -2.74
N THR A 5 -3.51 -13.25 -2.68
CA THR A 5 -2.44 -12.40 -2.18
C THR A 5 -2.12 -12.72 -0.72
N ALA A 6 -3.14 -12.85 0.13
CA ALA A 6 -2.97 -13.16 1.55
C ALA A 6 -2.31 -14.53 1.77
N ASP A 7 -2.76 -15.56 1.05
CA ASP A 7 -2.15 -16.89 1.07
C ASP A 7 -0.69 -16.86 0.60
N GLY A 8 -0.40 -16.08 -0.44
CA GLY A 8 0.97 -15.87 -0.90
C GLY A 8 1.86 -15.16 0.14
N VAL A 9 1.34 -14.17 0.87
CA VAL A 9 2.12 -13.45 1.90
C VAL A 9 2.40 -14.35 3.09
N ILE A 10 1.40 -15.13 3.54
CA ILE A 10 1.58 -16.11 4.62
C ILE A 10 2.57 -17.20 4.20
N GLY A 11 2.51 -17.65 2.94
CA GLY A 11 3.42 -18.63 2.38
C GLY A 11 4.79 -18.08 1.94
N GLY A 12 5.09 -16.79 2.19
CA GLY A 12 6.37 -16.16 1.83
C GLY A 12 6.63 -16.00 0.32
N ARG A 13 5.63 -16.22 -0.52
CA ARG A 13 5.69 -16.05 -1.99
C ARG A 13 5.46 -14.60 -2.43
N ASN A 14 4.74 -13.84 -1.61
CA ASN A 14 4.32 -12.47 -1.89
C ASN A 14 4.82 -11.50 -0.83
N ASN A 15 4.94 -10.24 -1.21
CA ASN A 15 5.34 -9.15 -0.33
C ASN A 15 4.15 -8.58 0.43
N PRO A 16 4.31 -8.15 1.70
CA PRO A 16 3.25 -7.51 2.48
C PRO A 16 2.60 -6.31 1.79
N GLU A 17 3.37 -5.54 1.00
CA GLU A 17 2.88 -4.39 0.23
C GLU A 17 1.81 -4.78 -0.81
N GLN A 18 1.88 -6.00 -1.35
CA GLN A 18 0.84 -6.49 -2.28
C GLN A 18 -0.51 -6.62 -1.57
N LEU A 19 -0.52 -6.98 -0.28
CA LEU A 19 -1.74 -7.07 0.52
C LEU A 19 -2.37 -5.69 0.74
N ILE A 20 -1.56 -4.63 0.85
CA ILE A 20 -2.03 -3.24 0.92
C ILE A 20 -2.76 -2.86 -0.37
N VAL A 21 -2.15 -3.14 -1.52
CA VAL A 21 -2.73 -2.82 -2.83
C VAL A 21 -4.03 -3.59 -3.06
N ALA A 22 -4.03 -4.91 -2.81
CA ALA A 22 -5.21 -5.74 -2.98
C ALA A 22 -6.37 -5.34 -2.03
N SER A 23 -6.06 -4.93 -0.80
CA SER A 23 -7.06 -4.47 0.17
C SER A 23 -7.72 -3.16 -0.26
N ASN A 24 -6.92 -2.21 -0.77
CA ASN A 24 -7.44 -0.94 -1.29
C ASN A 24 -8.30 -1.14 -2.55
N ASP A 25 -7.92 -2.07 -3.42
CA ASP A 25 -8.68 -2.41 -4.63
C ASP A 25 -10.06 -3.01 -4.28
N VAL A 26 -10.12 -3.90 -3.28
CA VAL A 26 -11.40 -4.45 -2.76
C VAL A 26 -12.29 -3.34 -2.19
N ALA A 27 -11.73 -2.43 -1.39
CA ALA A 27 -12.49 -1.31 -0.84
C ALA A 27 -13.02 -0.39 -1.95
N ALA A 28 -12.20 -0.06 -2.95
CA ALA A 28 -12.58 0.77 -4.09
C ALA A 28 -13.68 0.12 -4.94
N SER A 29 -13.50 -1.15 -5.32
CA SER A 29 -14.47 -1.93 -6.10
C SER A 29 -15.81 -2.08 -5.39
N THR A 30 -15.78 -2.29 -4.07
CA THR A 30 -17.01 -2.36 -3.24
C THR A 30 -17.74 -1.02 -3.23
N ALA A 31 -17.01 0.09 -3.06
CA ALA A 31 -17.60 1.43 -3.10
C ALA A 31 -18.18 1.77 -4.48
N GLN A 32 -17.51 1.39 -5.56
CA GLN A 32 -18.01 1.55 -6.93
C GLN A 32 -19.29 0.75 -7.16
N LEU A 33 -19.35 -0.51 -6.70
CA LEU A 33 -20.54 -1.34 -6.81
C LEU A 33 -21.75 -0.71 -6.08
N VAL A 34 -21.53 -0.17 -4.89
CA VAL A 34 -22.59 0.50 -4.10
C VAL A 34 -23.01 1.83 -4.73
N ALA A 35 -22.08 2.56 -5.34
CA ALA A 35 -22.41 3.77 -6.10
C ALA A 35 -23.25 3.44 -7.35
N ALA A 36 -22.93 2.35 -8.04
CA ALA A 36 -23.68 1.87 -9.20
C ALA A 36 -25.08 1.37 -8.81
N SER A 37 -25.22 0.66 -7.68
CA SER A 37 -26.53 0.18 -7.20
C SER A 37 -27.49 1.32 -6.85
N ARG A 38 -26.94 2.49 -6.44
CA ARG A 38 -27.72 3.67 -6.08
C ARG A 38 -28.50 4.27 -7.27
N VAL A 39 -28.02 4.11 -8.50
CA VAL A 39 -28.58 4.78 -9.70
C VAL A 39 -30.06 4.45 -9.94
N LYS A 40 -30.51 3.24 -9.56
CA LYS A 40 -31.91 2.80 -9.72
C LYS A 40 -32.60 2.50 -8.38
N ALA A 41 -31.99 2.86 -7.25
CA ALA A 41 -32.56 2.58 -5.94
C ALA A 41 -33.76 3.50 -5.67
N ALA A 42 -34.84 2.94 -5.11
CA ALA A 42 -35.98 3.73 -4.65
C ALA A 42 -35.58 4.65 -3.48
N LEU A 43 -36.18 5.83 -3.42
CA LEU A 43 -36.02 6.75 -2.28
C LEU A 43 -36.45 6.04 -0.98
N MET A 44 -35.63 6.11 0.06
CA MET A 44 -35.84 5.41 1.35
C MET A 44 -35.82 3.87 1.28
N SER A 45 -35.07 3.29 0.34
CA SER A 45 -34.87 1.84 0.26
C SER A 45 -34.06 1.29 1.43
N LYS A 46 -34.71 0.53 2.32
CA LYS A 46 -34.03 -0.19 3.42
C LYS A 46 -32.92 -1.13 2.94
N THR A 47 -33.05 -1.67 1.73
CA THR A 47 -32.01 -2.55 1.14
C THR A 47 -30.77 -1.75 0.75
N GLN A 48 -30.95 -0.53 0.22
CA GLN A 48 -29.84 0.37 -0.09
C GLN A 48 -29.13 0.82 1.19
N ASP A 49 -29.87 1.19 2.24
CA ASP A 49 -29.27 1.56 3.54
C ASP A 49 -28.42 0.43 4.14
N ARG A 50 -28.92 -0.82 4.05
CA ARG A 50 -28.18 -2.01 4.48
C ARG A 50 -26.93 -2.23 3.65
N LEU A 51 -27.01 -2.06 2.33
CA LEU A 51 -25.88 -2.20 1.43
C LEU A 51 -24.79 -1.14 1.69
N GLU A 52 -25.18 0.11 1.93
CA GLU A 52 -24.24 1.18 2.29
C GLU A 52 -23.56 0.92 3.63
N THR A 53 -24.31 0.42 4.62
CA THR A 53 -23.76 0.03 5.92
C THR A 53 -22.75 -1.10 5.77
N ALA A 54 -23.07 -2.12 4.97
CA ALA A 54 -22.16 -3.22 4.67
C ALA A 54 -20.89 -2.73 3.94
N SER A 55 -21.03 -1.84 2.95
CA SER A 55 -19.90 -1.24 2.23
C SER A 55 -18.97 -0.45 3.14
N ARG A 56 -19.53 0.28 4.12
CA ARG A 56 -18.74 1.00 5.13
C ARG A 56 -17.98 0.02 6.03
N ALA A 57 -18.62 -1.07 6.45
CA ALA A 57 -17.96 -2.11 7.23
C ALA A 57 -16.78 -2.74 6.48
N VAL A 58 -16.94 -3.05 5.18
CA VAL A 58 -15.85 -3.55 4.32
C VAL A 58 -14.72 -2.54 4.25
N THR A 59 -15.02 -1.26 4.00
CA THR A 59 -14.01 -0.19 3.92
C THR A 59 -13.22 -0.07 5.23
N ASN A 60 -13.90 -0.15 6.38
CA ASN A 60 -13.27 -0.10 7.69
C ASN A 60 -12.37 -1.31 7.96
N ALA A 61 -12.82 -2.52 7.57
CA ALA A 61 -12.02 -3.74 7.69
C ALA A 61 -10.76 -3.67 6.81
N CYS A 62 -10.89 -3.26 5.55
CA CYS A 62 -9.76 -3.05 4.65
C CYS A 62 -8.75 -2.05 5.21
N ARG A 63 -9.22 -0.93 5.78
CA ARG A 63 -8.36 0.08 6.42
C ARG A 63 -7.63 -0.48 7.64
N SER A 64 -8.32 -1.25 8.48
CA SER A 64 -7.71 -1.91 9.64
C SER A 64 -6.63 -2.89 9.21
N LEU A 65 -6.88 -3.68 8.16
CA LEU A 65 -5.90 -4.60 7.57
C LEU A 65 -4.67 -3.84 7.06
N VAL A 66 -4.86 -2.78 6.28
CA VAL A 66 -3.74 -1.97 5.76
C VAL A 66 -2.87 -1.44 6.89
N ARG A 67 -3.49 -0.91 7.95
CA ARG A 67 -2.75 -0.42 9.13
C ARG A 67 -1.92 -1.52 9.77
N GLN A 68 -2.49 -2.69 10.02
CA GLN A 68 -1.77 -3.82 10.62
C GLN A 68 -0.58 -4.26 9.75
N VAL A 69 -0.76 -4.30 8.42
CA VAL A 69 0.31 -4.66 7.50
C VAL A 69 1.42 -3.60 7.51
N GLN A 70 1.08 -2.31 7.55
CA GLN A 70 2.06 -1.23 7.70
C GLN A 70 2.85 -1.34 9.01
N ASP A 71 2.19 -1.69 10.11
CA ASP A 71 2.85 -1.89 11.41
C ASP A 71 3.85 -3.06 11.35
N ILE A 72 3.51 -4.15 10.64
CA ILE A 72 4.40 -5.29 10.42
C ILE A 72 5.64 -4.89 9.59
N ILE A 73 5.44 -4.15 8.49
CA ILE A 73 6.54 -3.65 7.65
C ILE A 73 7.46 -2.74 8.47
N ALA A 74 6.89 -1.83 9.26
CA ALA A 74 7.66 -0.91 10.09
C ALA A 74 8.41 -1.62 11.23
N ALA A 75 7.88 -2.72 11.78
CA ALA A 75 8.61 -3.57 12.72
C ALA A 75 9.81 -4.24 12.04
N ARG A 76 9.60 -4.87 10.88
CA ARG A 76 10.66 -5.53 10.12
C ARG A 76 11.80 -4.60 9.73
N ASN A 77 11.47 -3.40 9.25
CA ASN A 77 12.48 -2.40 8.88
C ASN A 77 13.30 -1.91 10.09
N ARG A 78 12.74 -1.94 11.31
CA ARG A 78 13.49 -1.59 12.52
C ARG A 78 14.47 -2.69 12.92
N ASP A 79 14.09 -3.95 12.71
CA ASP A 79 14.95 -5.09 13.02
C ASP A 79 16.09 -5.24 11.99
N GLU A 80 15.84 -4.89 10.72
CA GLU A 80 16.85 -4.93 9.65
C GLU A 80 17.85 -3.75 9.71
N ASN A 81 17.43 -2.60 10.25
CA ASN A 81 18.33 -1.47 10.46
C ASN A 81 19.09 -1.65 11.79
N GLU A 82 20.22 -2.35 11.72
CA GLU A 82 21.20 -2.38 12.81
C GLU A 82 21.51 -0.93 13.24
N VAL A 83 21.34 -0.62 14.53
CA VAL A 83 21.52 0.75 15.04
C VAL A 83 23.00 1.11 14.92
N VAL A 84 23.36 1.77 13.82
CA VAL A 84 24.71 2.26 13.60
C VAL A 84 25.00 3.37 14.62
N ASP A 85 25.95 3.12 15.51
CA ASP A 85 26.45 4.14 16.43
C ASP A 85 27.43 5.08 15.72
N TYR A 86 26.87 6.12 15.09
CA TYR A 86 27.65 7.13 14.36
C TYR A 86 28.65 7.89 15.23
N SER A 87 28.50 7.86 16.57
CA SER A 87 29.41 8.56 17.49
C SER A 87 30.77 7.89 17.65
N LYS A 88 30.88 6.62 17.23
CA LYS A 88 32.13 5.83 17.30
C LYS A 88 32.96 5.87 16.02
N LEU A 89 32.48 6.52 14.97
CA LEU A 89 33.19 6.64 13.70
C LEU A 89 34.22 7.78 13.76
N SER A 90 35.36 7.60 13.10
CA SER A 90 36.29 8.73 12.87
C SER A 90 35.65 9.77 11.95
N GLY A 91 36.12 11.02 11.99
CA GLY A 91 35.56 12.11 11.19
C GLY A 91 35.57 11.84 9.68
N HIS A 92 36.58 11.13 9.17
CA HIS A 92 36.64 10.72 7.77
C HIS A 92 35.63 9.61 7.45
N GLU A 93 35.56 8.56 8.28
CA GLU A 93 34.59 7.47 8.10
C GLU A 93 33.15 7.95 8.18
N PHE A 94 32.87 8.89 9.09
CA PHE A 94 31.56 9.54 9.18
C PHE A 94 31.22 10.25 7.87
N LYS A 95 32.15 11.03 7.31
CA LYS A 95 31.91 11.77 6.06
C LYS A 95 31.73 10.85 4.86
N VAL A 96 32.47 9.74 4.80
CA VAL A 96 32.29 8.71 3.77
C VAL A 96 30.90 8.08 3.88
N ARG A 97 30.50 7.62 5.07
CA ARG A 97 29.15 7.06 5.27
C ARG A 97 28.03 8.06 4.99
N GLU A 98 28.19 9.31 5.39
CA GLU A 98 27.23 10.37 5.08
C GLU A 98 27.06 10.54 3.57
N MET A 99 28.16 10.55 2.82
CA MET A 99 28.15 10.66 1.37
C MET A 99 27.52 9.41 0.71
N GLU A 100 27.85 8.21 1.18
CA GLU A 100 27.24 6.96 0.71
C GLU A 100 25.71 6.98 0.92
N GLN A 101 25.25 7.43 2.08
CA GLN A 101 23.82 7.55 2.37
C GLN A 101 23.13 8.57 1.44
N GLN A 102 23.79 9.70 1.15
CA GLN A 102 23.28 10.69 0.19
C GLN A 102 23.16 10.11 -1.23
N VAL A 103 24.16 9.31 -1.66
CA VAL A 103 24.11 8.63 -2.95
C VAL A 103 22.97 7.62 -3.00
N GLU A 104 22.79 6.83 -1.94
CA GLU A 104 21.68 5.87 -1.84
C GLU A 104 20.31 6.57 -1.93
N ILE A 105 20.13 7.70 -1.22
CA ILE A 105 18.91 8.51 -1.30
C ILE A 105 18.62 8.92 -2.76
N LEU A 106 19.61 9.45 -3.47
CA LEU A 106 19.44 9.87 -4.87
C LEU A 106 19.07 8.69 -5.79
N GLN A 107 19.65 7.51 -5.55
CA GLN A 107 19.32 6.30 -6.31
C GLN A 107 17.90 5.82 -6.05
N LEU A 108 17.44 5.84 -4.80
CA LEU A 108 16.08 5.48 -4.41
C LEU A 108 15.05 6.46 -4.98
N GLU A 109 15.34 7.77 -4.95
CA GLU A 109 14.47 8.80 -5.53
C GLU A 109 14.31 8.61 -7.05
N ASN A 110 15.40 8.36 -7.77
CA ASN A 110 15.36 8.08 -9.20
C ASN A 110 14.54 6.81 -9.50
N SER A 111 14.77 5.73 -8.74
CA SER A 111 14.02 4.48 -8.87
C SER A 111 12.52 4.68 -8.62
N LEU A 112 12.16 5.47 -7.61
CA LEU A 112 10.78 5.83 -7.30
C LEU A 112 10.14 6.64 -8.44
N ALA A 113 10.86 7.61 -8.99
CA ALA A 113 10.39 8.42 -10.11
C ALA A 113 10.09 7.55 -11.35
N GLN A 114 10.99 6.63 -11.70
CA GLN A 114 10.80 5.70 -12.82
C GLN A 114 9.63 4.72 -12.58
N ALA A 115 9.48 4.21 -11.36
CA ALA A 115 8.35 3.35 -11.01
C ALA A 115 7.01 4.10 -11.14
N ARG A 116 6.94 5.36 -10.67
CA ARG A 116 5.75 6.21 -10.81
C ARG A 116 5.42 6.51 -12.27
N GLN A 117 6.43 6.77 -13.10
CA GLN A 117 6.22 6.99 -14.53
C GLN A 117 5.60 5.75 -15.20
N ARG A 118 6.18 4.57 -14.99
CA ARG A 118 5.66 3.30 -15.53
C ARG A 118 4.23 3.03 -15.07
N LEU A 119 3.92 3.26 -13.80
CA LEU A 119 2.54 3.13 -13.28
C LEU A 119 1.58 4.13 -13.97
N GLY A 120 2.03 5.35 -14.23
CA GLY A 120 1.26 6.36 -14.96
C GLY A 120 0.97 5.94 -16.39
N GLU A 121 1.94 5.35 -17.09
CA GLU A 121 1.77 4.82 -18.45
C GLU A 121 0.75 3.68 -18.49
N MET A 122 0.83 2.73 -17.55
CA MET A 122 -0.16 1.65 -17.43
C MET A 122 -1.59 2.18 -17.23
N ARG A 123 -1.76 3.20 -16.37
CA ARG A 123 -3.06 3.81 -16.12
C ARG A 123 -3.62 4.51 -17.35
N LYS A 124 -2.79 5.16 -18.17
CA LYS A 124 -3.23 5.82 -19.41
C LYS A 124 -3.87 4.83 -20.37
N VAL A 125 -3.27 3.64 -20.54
CA VAL A 125 -3.85 2.57 -21.37
C VAL A 125 -5.21 2.15 -20.83
N SER A 126 -5.32 1.95 -19.51
CA SER A 126 -6.59 1.58 -18.87
C SER A 126 -7.71 2.62 -18.98
N TYR A 127 -7.41 3.88 -19.29
CA TYR A 127 -8.43 4.93 -19.51
C TYR A 127 -8.84 5.07 -20.99
N GLN A 128 -8.12 4.42 -21.90
CA GLN A 128 -8.44 4.41 -23.33
C GLN A 128 -9.37 3.25 -23.72
N GLU A 129 -9.50 2.25 -22.86
CA GLU A 129 -10.54 1.21 -22.90
C GLU A 129 -11.82 1.67 -22.16
#